data_AF-A0A4R4E0U0-F1
#
_entry.id   AF-A0A4R4E0U0-F1
#
_cell.length_a   1.000
_cell.length_b   1.000
_cell.length_c   1.000
_cell.angle_alpha   90.00
_cell.angle_beta   90.00
_cell.angle_gamma   90.00
#
_symmetry.space_group_name_H-M   'P 1'
#
loop_
_entity.id
_entity.type
_entity.pdbx_description
1 polymer ?
#
loop_
_entity_poly.entity_id
_entity_poly.type
_entity_poly.pdbx_seq_one_letter_code
_entity_poly.pdbx_strand_id
1 'polypeptide(L)'
;MRKFTIWHMGLYACLSVVLLASCKNDSDIAAMPAVPDQSFTEEFDTLSAALHRGWMVYNGSSPVGSAVWQDGGDLLPWFQPYSNNGSNAGFVGAGYLSTSGGSTIIANWLISPPVTLQNGDSITFYTRSYVDDISTGGLVDSTDWGNHMELLASTKGANAQPGAGNSFGDFNKVLVDINPYFYDASHTVTYYDNHTDPSLYNPLAYPIRWTRFVGVVRDLDKPTTGRFAFRYHLIGGGNAGYGSGVAVDKVEYKSASRASN
;
A
#
# COMPACT_ATOMS: atom_id res chain seq x y z
N MET A 1 1.40 -62.17 75.27
CA MET A 1 1.15 -62.55 73.86
C MET A 1 1.44 -61.33 72.99
N ARG A 2 2.28 -61.48 71.95
CA ARG A 2 2.29 -60.79 70.63
C ARG A 2 2.00 -59.27 70.60
N LYS A 3 2.66 -58.38 69.85
CA LYS A 3 3.62 -58.38 68.72
C LYS A 3 3.75 -56.88 68.29
N PHE A 4 4.91 -56.46 67.74
CA PHE A 4 5.11 -55.62 66.51
C PHE A 4 4.21 -54.38 66.23
N THR A 5 4.61 -53.24 65.66
CA THR A 5 5.85 -52.62 65.12
C THR A 5 5.48 -51.19 64.66
N ILE A 6 6.46 -50.30 64.79
CA ILE A 6 6.87 -49.16 63.92
C ILE A 6 6.24 -49.11 62.51
N TRP A 7 5.77 -47.93 62.01
CA TRP A 7 6.48 -47.05 61.05
C TRP A 7 5.59 -45.97 60.35
N HIS A 8 6.27 -44.95 59.81
CA HIS A 8 5.85 -43.86 58.91
C HIS A 8 5.29 -42.59 59.57
N MET A 9 5.65 -41.36 59.18
CA MET A 9 6.70 -40.74 58.35
C MET A 9 6.35 -39.25 58.40
N GLY A 10 7.31 -38.33 58.37
CA GLY A 10 6.96 -36.92 58.16
C GLY A 10 8.03 -35.91 58.56
N LEU A 11 9.23 -36.04 58.00
CA LEU A 11 10.23 -34.98 58.00
C LEU A 11 9.72 -33.85 57.09
N TYR A 12 9.27 -32.73 57.65
CA TYR A 12 9.02 -31.52 56.86
C TYR A 12 10.35 -30.85 56.56
N ALA A 13 10.91 -31.16 55.39
CA ALA A 13 12.00 -30.38 54.81
C ALA A 13 11.42 -29.04 54.32
N CYS A 14 11.74 -27.94 55.01
CA CYS A 14 11.58 -26.59 54.50
C CYS A 14 12.48 -26.43 53.27
N LEU A 15 11.91 -26.68 52.09
CA LEU A 15 12.54 -26.38 50.81
C LEU A 15 12.55 -24.85 50.64
N SER A 16 13.64 -24.21 51.06
CA SER A 16 13.93 -22.82 50.73
C SER A 16 14.07 -22.69 49.22
N VAL A 17 13.01 -22.24 48.56
CA VAL A 17 13.03 -21.83 47.15
C VAL A 17 13.88 -20.57 47.06
N VAL A 18 15.15 -20.73 46.68
CA VAL A 18 15.98 -19.61 46.27
C VAL A 18 15.49 -19.19 44.88
N LEU A 19 14.70 -18.12 44.83
CA LEU A 19 14.41 -17.40 43.60
C LEU A 19 15.71 -16.75 43.14
N LEU A 20 16.41 -17.36 42.19
CA LEU A 20 17.49 -16.70 41.46
C LEU A 20 16.87 -15.60 40.58
N ALA A 21 16.73 -14.39 41.12
CA ALA A 21 16.54 -13.21 40.31
C ALA A 21 17.87 -12.96 39.56
N SER A 22 17.94 -13.43 38.32
CA SER A 22 19.03 -13.08 37.41
C SER A 22 18.85 -11.62 37.01
N CYS A 23 19.45 -10.69 37.76
CA CYS A 23 19.70 -9.33 37.28
C CYS A 23 20.82 -9.40 36.22
N LYS A 24 20.49 -9.93 35.03
CA LYS A 24 21.37 -9.75 33.88
C LYS A 24 21.33 -8.25 33.58
N ASN A 25 22.51 -7.64 33.53
CA ASN A 25 22.64 -6.23 33.18
C ASN A 25 22.24 -6.10 31.70
N ASP A 26 20.96 -5.79 31.45
CA ASP A 26 20.41 -5.60 30.10
C ASP A 26 20.87 -4.28 29.45
N SER A 27 21.92 -3.64 30.01
CA SER A 27 22.58 -2.46 29.45
C SER A 27 23.12 -2.67 28.03
N ASP A 28 23.29 -3.94 27.62
CA ASP A 28 23.72 -4.32 26.27
C ASP A 28 22.55 -4.58 25.30
N ILE A 29 21.29 -4.49 25.75
CA ILE A 29 20.17 -4.20 24.85
C ILE A 29 20.32 -2.72 24.52
N ALA A 30 21.27 -2.39 23.66
CA ALA A 30 21.36 -1.06 23.08
C ALA A 30 20.00 -0.80 22.43
N ALA A 31 19.15 -0.03 23.13
CA ALA A 31 17.88 0.40 22.60
C ALA A 31 18.19 1.02 21.24
N MET A 32 17.67 0.41 20.18
CA MET A 32 17.89 0.95 18.84
C MET A 32 17.57 2.45 18.87
N PRO A 33 18.44 3.30 18.28
CA PRO A 33 18.22 4.72 18.30
C PRO A 33 16.83 5.02 17.73
N ALA A 34 16.11 5.93 18.38
CA ALA A 34 14.78 6.33 17.93
C ALA A 34 14.89 6.89 16.50
N VAL A 35 13.99 6.47 15.62
CA VAL A 35 13.91 7.03 14.26
C VAL A 35 13.36 8.45 14.38
N PRO A 36 14.06 9.47 13.85
CA PRO A 36 13.52 10.83 13.82
C PRO A 36 12.20 10.87 13.05
N ASP A 37 11.31 11.78 13.44
CA ASP A 37 10.08 12.01 12.69
C ASP A 37 10.43 12.48 11.26
N GLN A 38 9.85 11.78 10.29
CA GLN A 38 10.00 12.00 8.86
C GLN A 38 8.61 11.98 8.21
N SER A 39 7.58 12.31 8.99
CA SER A 39 6.21 12.46 8.51
C SER A 39 6.11 13.56 7.45
N PHE A 40 5.35 13.32 6.40
CA PHE A 40 5.11 14.29 5.33
C PHE A 40 3.75 14.09 4.68
N THR A 41 3.28 15.14 4.01
CA THR A 41 2.09 15.12 3.16
C THR A 41 2.50 15.47 1.73
N GLU A 42 2.01 14.69 0.77
CA GLU A 42 2.12 14.93 -0.67
C GLU A 42 0.70 15.08 -1.23
N GLU A 43 0.37 16.31 -1.64
CA GLU A 43 -0.92 16.68 -2.23
C GLU A 43 -0.94 16.49 -3.76
N PHE A 44 0.21 16.23 -4.39
CA PHE A 44 0.32 16.13 -5.85
C PHE A 44 -0.26 17.33 -6.62
N ASP A 45 -0.07 18.55 -6.09
CA ASP A 45 -0.41 19.80 -6.81
C ASP A 45 0.12 19.78 -8.25
N THR A 46 1.33 19.23 -8.44
CA THR A 46 1.85 18.73 -9.72
C THR A 46 2.79 17.55 -9.49
N LEU A 47 2.82 16.60 -10.42
CA LEU A 47 3.77 15.50 -10.47
C LEU A 47 5.20 16.02 -10.59
N SER A 48 5.42 17.08 -11.38
CA SER A 48 6.75 17.70 -11.51
C SER A 48 7.31 18.15 -10.16
N ALA A 49 6.50 18.76 -9.29
CA ALA A 49 6.92 19.14 -7.95
C ALA A 49 7.19 17.92 -7.05
N ALA A 50 6.38 16.87 -7.16
CA ALA A 50 6.61 15.61 -6.45
C ALA A 50 7.93 14.95 -6.87
N LEU A 51 8.24 14.91 -8.18
CA LEU A 51 9.51 14.39 -8.70
C LEU A 51 10.72 15.16 -8.15
N HIS A 52 10.63 16.50 -8.04
CA HIS A 52 11.67 17.31 -7.39
C HIS A 52 11.84 16.98 -5.89
N ARG A 53 10.78 16.51 -5.22
CA ARG A 53 10.83 16.01 -3.83
C ARG A 53 11.32 14.57 -3.71
N GLY A 54 11.68 13.92 -4.82
CA GLY A 54 12.28 12.59 -4.84
C GLY A 54 11.31 11.43 -5.07
N TRP A 55 10.06 11.74 -5.44
CA TRP A 55 9.17 10.74 -6.05
C TRP A 55 9.73 10.28 -7.39
N MET A 56 9.36 9.08 -7.81
CA MET A 56 9.78 8.51 -9.09
C MET A 56 8.60 7.83 -9.77
N VAL A 57 8.60 7.81 -11.10
CA VAL A 57 7.64 7.06 -11.91
C VAL A 57 8.37 6.00 -12.74
N TYR A 58 7.76 4.83 -12.91
CA TYR A 58 8.30 3.76 -13.74
C TYR A 58 7.18 2.93 -14.34
N ASN A 59 7.23 2.73 -15.66
CA ASN A 59 6.30 1.84 -16.35
C ASN A 59 6.98 0.50 -16.65
N GLY A 60 6.66 -0.51 -15.85
CA GLY A 60 7.06 -1.90 -16.02
C GLY A 60 6.01 -2.75 -16.73
N SER A 61 5.03 -2.14 -17.41
CA SER A 61 3.98 -2.88 -18.13
C SER A 61 4.55 -3.76 -19.24
N SER A 62 3.80 -4.77 -19.66
CA SER A 62 4.20 -5.71 -20.70
C SER A 62 3.06 -5.91 -21.71
N PRO A 63 3.16 -5.33 -22.92
CA PRO A 63 4.20 -4.41 -23.38
C PRO A 63 4.13 -3.04 -22.68
N VAL A 64 5.23 -2.29 -22.70
CA VAL A 64 5.25 -0.92 -22.17
C VAL A 64 4.43 -0.01 -23.09
N GLY A 65 3.41 0.64 -22.53
CA GLY A 65 2.59 1.64 -23.21
C GLY A 65 3.18 3.05 -23.18
N SER A 66 2.43 4.02 -23.69
CA SER A 66 2.88 5.41 -23.79
C SER A 66 2.67 6.23 -22.51
N ALA A 67 1.85 5.76 -21.57
CA ALA A 67 1.53 6.51 -20.35
C ALA A 67 2.32 6.04 -19.13
N VAL A 68 2.69 7.01 -18.30
CA VAL A 68 3.16 6.84 -16.91
C VAL A 68 2.14 7.49 -15.97
N TRP A 69 2.34 7.38 -14.65
CA TRP A 69 1.66 8.29 -13.73
C TRP A 69 1.86 9.74 -14.16
N GLN A 70 0.79 10.53 -14.20
CA GLN A 70 0.73 11.88 -14.77
C GLN A 70 -0.19 12.79 -13.96
N ASP A 71 -0.12 14.09 -14.22
CA ASP A 71 -1.06 15.07 -13.67
C ASP A 71 -2.48 14.77 -14.15
N GLY A 72 -3.38 14.49 -13.21
CA GLY A 72 -4.81 14.27 -13.49
C GLY A 72 -5.69 15.48 -13.19
N GLY A 73 -5.17 16.46 -12.45
CA GLY A 73 -5.88 17.66 -11.98
C GLY A 73 -5.51 18.98 -12.69
N ASP A 74 -4.81 18.93 -13.84
CA ASP A 74 -4.37 20.12 -14.60
C ASP A 74 -5.58 20.90 -15.22
N LEU A 75 -5.33 21.86 -16.13
CA LEU A 75 -6.33 22.74 -16.74
C LEU A 75 -7.62 22.06 -17.24
N LEU A 76 -7.51 20.81 -17.68
CA LEU A 76 -8.65 19.93 -18.02
C LEU A 76 -8.57 18.69 -17.12
N PRO A 77 -9.06 18.76 -15.87
CA PRO A 77 -8.89 17.69 -14.92
C PRO A 77 -9.79 16.51 -15.29
N TRP A 78 -9.34 15.28 -15.02
CA TRP A 78 -10.17 14.07 -15.23
C TRP A 78 -11.43 14.11 -14.36
N PHE A 79 -11.30 14.67 -13.15
CA PHE A 79 -12.37 14.92 -12.18
C PHE A 79 -11.86 15.89 -11.11
N GLN A 80 -12.74 16.34 -10.22
CA GLN A 80 -12.33 17.20 -9.10
C GLN A 80 -11.35 16.46 -8.16
N PRO A 81 -10.25 17.09 -7.71
CA PRO A 81 -9.32 16.49 -6.75
C PRO A 81 -10.01 16.24 -5.41
N TYR A 82 -9.42 15.39 -4.57
CA TYR A 82 -9.90 15.18 -3.21
C TYR A 82 -9.54 16.36 -2.31
N SER A 83 -8.30 16.84 -2.44
CA SER A 83 -7.72 17.91 -1.63
C SER A 83 -7.08 18.93 -2.55
N ASN A 84 -7.10 20.21 -2.16
CA ASN A 84 -6.42 21.25 -2.92
C ASN A 84 -5.93 22.32 -1.94
N ASN A 85 -4.67 22.20 -1.54
CA ASN A 85 -4.00 23.17 -0.68
C ASN A 85 -3.07 24.13 -1.46
N GLY A 86 -2.91 23.91 -2.77
CA GLY A 86 -2.07 24.69 -3.68
C GLY A 86 -2.86 25.59 -4.65
N SER A 87 -2.14 26.15 -5.63
CA SER A 87 -2.75 26.92 -6.73
C SER A 87 -3.27 26.04 -7.86
N ASN A 88 -2.86 24.78 -7.90
CA ASN A 88 -3.32 23.77 -8.85
C ASN A 88 -4.15 22.73 -8.09
N ALA A 89 -5.34 22.44 -8.60
CA ALA A 89 -6.25 21.43 -8.09
C ALA A 89 -5.77 20.02 -8.50
N GLY A 90 -4.54 19.68 -8.09
CA GLY A 90 -3.79 18.54 -8.60
C GLY A 90 -4.14 17.22 -7.91
N PHE A 91 -3.93 16.14 -8.65
CA PHE A 91 -3.75 14.78 -8.16
C PHE A 91 -2.95 14.05 -9.24
N VAL A 92 -2.41 12.87 -8.91
CA VAL A 92 -1.67 12.05 -9.87
C VAL A 92 -2.50 10.84 -10.28
N GLY A 93 -2.47 10.46 -11.55
CA GLY A 93 -3.21 9.32 -12.05
C GLY A 93 -2.48 8.52 -13.13
N ALA A 94 -2.88 7.27 -13.30
CA ALA A 94 -2.38 6.37 -14.34
C ALA A 94 -3.56 5.65 -15.00
N GLY A 95 -3.49 5.44 -16.32
CA GLY A 95 -4.59 4.89 -17.12
C GLY A 95 -4.23 3.62 -17.88
N TYR A 96 -5.21 3.07 -18.59
CA TYR A 96 -5.05 1.88 -19.43
C TYR A 96 -3.94 1.99 -20.49
N LEU A 97 -3.57 3.22 -20.90
CA LEU A 97 -2.43 3.51 -21.79
C LEU A 97 -1.06 3.20 -21.17
N SER A 98 -1.02 2.73 -19.92
CA SER A 98 0.18 2.14 -19.30
C SER A 98 0.71 0.96 -20.11
N THR A 99 -0.15 0.27 -20.85
CA THR A 99 0.17 -0.83 -21.78
C THR A 99 -0.46 -0.56 -23.15
N SER A 100 -0.35 -1.51 -24.09
CA SER A 100 -1.01 -1.44 -25.40
C SER A 100 -1.64 -2.78 -25.79
N GLY A 101 -2.83 -2.75 -26.39
CA GLY A 101 -3.57 -3.96 -26.78
C GLY A 101 -4.44 -4.55 -25.66
N GLY A 102 -4.97 -5.75 -25.89
CA GLY A 102 -5.72 -6.55 -24.92
C GLY A 102 -4.93 -7.77 -24.45
N SER A 103 -5.30 -8.36 -23.31
CA SER A 103 -4.62 -9.50 -22.69
C SER A 103 -3.18 -9.22 -22.26
N THR A 104 -2.89 -8.00 -21.81
CA THR A 104 -1.54 -7.56 -21.43
C THR A 104 -1.41 -7.30 -19.93
N ILE A 105 -0.22 -6.99 -19.42
CA ILE A 105 -0.03 -6.71 -18.00
C ILE A 105 0.31 -5.25 -17.80
N ILE A 106 -0.53 -4.53 -17.06
CA ILE A 106 -0.21 -3.19 -16.56
C ILE A 106 0.65 -3.35 -15.29
N ALA A 107 1.74 -2.59 -15.20
CA ALA A 107 2.54 -2.46 -13.98
C ALA A 107 3.18 -1.06 -13.95
N ASN A 108 2.40 -0.06 -13.57
CA ASN A 108 2.82 1.35 -13.55
C ASN A 108 3.02 1.83 -12.11
N TRP A 109 4.20 2.35 -11.82
CA TRP A 109 4.67 2.58 -10.47
C TRP A 109 4.84 4.07 -10.18
N LEU A 110 4.33 4.51 -9.05
CA LEU A 110 4.60 5.79 -8.41
C LEU A 110 5.27 5.52 -7.08
N ILE A 111 6.52 5.92 -6.95
CA ILE A 111 7.43 5.48 -5.89
C ILE A 111 7.79 6.68 -5.00
N SER A 112 7.62 6.53 -3.69
CA SER A 112 7.91 7.57 -2.69
C SER A 112 9.39 7.95 -2.67
N PRO A 113 9.75 9.14 -2.12
CA PRO A 113 11.10 9.41 -1.64
C PRO A 113 11.58 8.34 -0.64
N PRO A 114 12.90 8.19 -0.42
CA PRO A 114 13.43 7.24 0.54
C PRO A 114 13.09 7.67 1.97
N VAL A 115 12.62 6.70 2.78
CA VAL A 115 12.28 6.86 4.19
C VAL A 115 12.95 5.77 5.01
N THR A 116 13.15 5.98 6.31
CA THR A 116 13.50 4.89 7.23
C THR A 116 12.23 4.26 7.76
N LEU A 117 11.85 3.12 7.17
CA LEU A 117 10.65 2.38 7.54
C LEU A 117 10.83 1.70 8.89
N GLN A 118 9.81 1.76 9.75
CA GLN A 118 9.73 1.04 11.02
C GLN A 118 8.31 0.53 11.27
N ASN A 119 8.18 -0.46 12.15
CA ASN A 119 6.87 -1.01 12.50
C ASN A 119 5.97 0.06 13.12
N GLY A 120 4.76 0.16 12.61
CA GLY A 120 3.77 1.16 13.04
C GLY A 120 3.74 2.44 12.21
N ASP A 121 4.71 2.67 11.31
CA ASP A 121 4.58 3.74 10.33
C ASP A 121 3.32 3.52 9.49
N SER A 122 2.63 4.60 9.15
CA SER A 122 1.38 4.53 8.38
C SER A 122 1.45 5.38 7.11
N ILE A 123 0.83 4.88 6.05
CA ILE A 123 0.66 5.59 4.77
C ILE A 123 -0.84 5.70 4.53
N THR A 124 -1.38 6.90 4.69
CA THR A 124 -2.77 7.22 4.37
C THR A 124 -2.82 7.85 3.00
N PHE A 125 -3.82 7.52 2.19
CA PHE A 125 -4.02 8.13 0.88
C PHE A 125 -5.48 8.04 0.46
N TYR A 126 -5.86 8.84 -0.52
CA TYR A 126 -7.17 8.78 -1.16
C TYR A 126 -7.01 8.32 -2.58
N THR A 127 -7.90 7.43 -3.02
CA THR A 127 -7.91 6.95 -4.40
C THR A 127 -9.32 6.84 -4.93
N ARG A 128 -9.44 6.95 -6.25
CA ARG A 128 -10.63 6.62 -7.01
C ARG A 128 -10.23 6.18 -8.42
N SER A 129 -11.12 5.48 -9.10
CA SER A 129 -10.96 5.23 -10.52
C SER A 129 -11.46 6.37 -11.39
N TYR A 130 -10.96 6.35 -12.62
CA TYR A 130 -11.51 7.08 -13.74
C TYR A 130 -12.78 6.36 -14.22
N VAL A 131 -13.91 7.04 -14.10
CA VAL A 131 -15.15 6.65 -14.75
C VAL A 131 -15.67 7.90 -15.40
N ASP A 132 -16.03 7.81 -16.68
CA ASP A 132 -16.66 8.91 -17.38
C ASP A 132 -17.95 9.26 -16.62
N ASP A 133 -17.95 10.40 -15.94
CA ASP A 133 -19.13 10.81 -15.19
C ASP A 133 -20.21 11.24 -16.18
N ILE A 134 -21.35 10.55 -16.11
CA ILE A 134 -22.57 10.81 -16.88
C ILE A 134 -23.06 12.26 -16.73
N SER A 135 -22.55 12.99 -15.73
CA SER A 135 -22.75 14.44 -15.54
C SER A 135 -22.26 15.30 -16.72
N THR A 136 -21.41 14.76 -17.60
CA THR A 136 -20.94 15.44 -18.82
C THR A 136 -21.79 15.11 -20.05
N GLY A 137 -23.11 14.92 -19.90
CA GLY A 137 -24.14 15.21 -20.91
C GLY A 137 -24.09 14.48 -22.26
N GLY A 138 -23.15 13.55 -22.49
CA GLY A 138 -22.99 12.87 -23.78
C GLY A 138 -22.28 11.51 -23.73
N LEU A 139 -21.78 11.08 -22.56
CA LEU A 139 -21.15 9.77 -22.39
C LEU A 139 -22.12 8.82 -21.68
N VAL A 140 -22.10 7.55 -22.10
CA VAL A 140 -22.98 6.47 -21.62
C VAL A 140 -22.23 5.43 -20.81
N ASP A 141 -20.89 5.52 -20.71
CA ASP A 141 -20.11 4.58 -19.91
C ASP A 141 -19.99 5.09 -18.47
N SER A 142 -20.60 4.36 -17.57
CA SER A 142 -20.61 4.62 -16.13
C SER A 142 -19.83 3.57 -15.36
N THR A 143 -19.03 2.74 -16.04
CA THR A 143 -18.39 1.54 -15.50
C THR A 143 -16.92 1.77 -15.19
N ASP A 144 -16.52 1.35 -14.01
CA ASP A 144 -15.14 1.03 -13.69
C ASP A 144 -14.81 -0.37 -14.21
N TRP A 145 -13.89 -0.47 -15.17
CA TRP A 145 -13.53 -1.74 -15.81
C TRP A 145 -12.50 -2.54 -14.99
N GLY A 146 -12.77 -2.72 -13.70
CA GLY A 146 -11.99 -3.62 -12.85
C GLY A 146 -10.60 -3.11 -12.48
N ASN A 147 -10.44 -1.81 -12.17
CA ASN A 147 -9.14 -1.26 -11.79
C ASN A 147 -8.57 -1.96 -10.54
N HIS A 148 -7.26 -2.13 -10.46
CA HIS A 148 -6.58 -2.71 -9.29
C HIS A 148 -5.29 -1.94 -8.97
N MET A 149 -5.06 -1.69 -7.69
CA MET A 149 -3.87 -0.97 -7.21
C MET A 149 -3.36 -1.55 -5.90
N GLU A 150 -2.04 -1.70 -5.84
CA GLU A 150 -1.33 -2.15 -4.66
C GLU A 150 -0.58 -0.97 -4.02
N LEU A 151 -0.59 -0.87 -2.69
CA LEU A 151 0.41 -0.11 -1.93
C LEU A 151 1.45 -1.10 -1.39
N LEU A 152 2.69 -0.92 -1.81
CA LEU A 152 3.79 -1.83 -1.54
C LEU A 152 4.94 -1.10 -0.82
N ALA A 153 5.78 -1.83 -0.11
CA ALA A 153 7.01 -1.32 0.47
C ALA A 153 8.22 -2.17 0.11
N SER A 154 9.38 -1.52 0.06
CA SER A 154 10.69 -2.14 -0.11
C SER A 154 11.63 -1.74 1.01
N THR A 155 12.42 -2.69 1.50
CA THR A 155 13.49 -2.49 2.48
C THR A 155 14.89 -2.53 1.84
N LYS A 156 14.97 -2.43 0.52
CA LYS A 156 16.23 -2.51 -0.26
C LYS A 156 16.96 -1.16 -0.38
N GLY A 157 16.68 -0.22 0.52
CA GLY A 157 17.30 1.10 0.53
C GLY A 157 16.74 2.05 -0.53
N ALA A 158 17.41 3.18 -0.70
CA ALA A 158 16.98 4.27 -1.58
C ALA A 158 16.98 3.91 -3.08
N ASN A 159 17.64 2.81 -3.46
CA ASN A 159 17.77 2.34 -4.85
C ASN A 159 16.86 1.14 -5.15
N ALA A 160 15.85 0.87 -4.32
CA ALA A 160 14.88 -0.19 -4.55
C ALA A 160 14.30 -0.12 -5.98
N GLN A 161 14.33 -1.24 -6.69
CA GLN A 161 13.92 -1.33 -8.09
C GLN A 161 12.49 -1.88 -8.21
N PRO A 162 11.58 -1.19 -8.93
CA PRO A 162 10.26 -1.74 -9.24
C PRO A 162 10.36 -2.93 -10.20
N GLY A 163 9.36 -3.82 -10.15
CA GLY A 163 9.28 -4.96 -11.06
C GLY A 163 8.51 -4.65 -12.35
N ALA A 164 8.60 -5.58 -13.30
CA ALA A 164 7.88 -5.55 -14.57
C ALA A 164 6.88 -6.72 -14.70
N GLY A 165 5.81 -6.51 -15.48
CA GLY A 165 4.71 -7.46 -15.60
C GLY A 165 4.15 -7.81 -14.22
N ASN A 166 4.15 -9.10 -13.88
CA ASN A 166 3.70 -9.58 -12.56
C ASN A 166 4.77 -9.49 -11.46
N SER A 167 6.03 -9.21 -11.79
CA SER A 167 7.08 -9.12 -10.78
C SER A 167 6.90 -7.91 -9.86
N PHE A 168 7.09 -8.11 -8.56
CA PHE A 168 7.16 -7.02 -7.57
C PHE A 168 8.49 -6.26 -7.60
N GLY A 169 9.54 -6.83 -8.21
CA GLY A 169 10.90 -6.34 -8.01
C GLY A 169 11.28 -6.37 -6.53
N ASP A 170 11.80 -5.25 -6.03
CA ASP A 170 12.18 -5.09 -4.62
C ASP A 170 11.00 -4.71 -3.69
N PHE A 171 9.82 -4.43 -4.23
CA PHE A 171 8.63 -3.97 -3.49
C PHE A 171 7.73 -5.14 -3.10
N ASN A 172 8.25 -6.08 -2.33
CA ASN A 172 7.59 -7.35 -2.02
C ASN A 172 6.78 -7.37 -0.71
N LYS A 173 6.65 -6.23 0.00
CA LYS A 173 5.77 -6.10 1.18
C LYS A 173 4.48 -5.39 0.79
N VAL A 174 3.39 -6.15 0.61
CA VAL A 174 2.05 -5.60 0.35
C VAL A 174 1.48 -4.99 1.64
N LEU A 175 1.13 -3.71 1.59
CA LEU A 175 0.51 -2.99 2.71
C LEU A 175 -1.00 -2.82 2.52
N VAL A 176 -1.44 -2.61 1.28
CA VAL A 176 -2.83 -2.54 0.86
C VAL A 176 -2.94 -3.15 -0.54
N ASP A 177 -4.00 -3.91 -0.77
CA ASP A 177 -4.38 -4.49 -2.06
C ASP A 177 -5.84 -4.10 -2.32
N ILE A 178 -6.09 -3.33 -3.37
CA ILE A 178 -7.41 -2.75 -3.68
C ILE A 178 -7.94 -3.40 -4.94
N ASN A 179 -9.12 -4.02 -4.82
CA ASN A 179 -9.77 -4.83 -5.86
C ASN A 179 -8.87 -5.97 -6.36
N PRO A 180 -8.40 -6.88 -5.47
CA PRO A 180 -7.55 -8.00 -5.87
C PRO A 180 -8.24 -8.86 -6.94
N TYR A 181 -7.46 -9.38 -7.87
CA TYR A 181 -7.99 -10.29 -8.88
C TYR A 181 -8.41 -11.63 -8.26
N PHE A 182 -9.37 -12.29 -8.90
CA PHE A 182 -9.78 -13.65 -8.58
C PHE A 182 -9.92 -14.49 -9.84
N TYR A 183 -10.02 -15.81 -9.69
CA TYR A 183 -10.35 -16.70 -10.78
C TYR A 183 -11.85 -16.99 -10.77
N ASP A 184 -12.54 -16.72 -11.88
CA ASP A 184 -13.94 -17.06 -12.03
C ASP A 184 -14.18 -18.58 -12.22
N ALA A 185 -15.44 -18.98 -12.39
CA ALA A 185 -15.80 -20.38 -12.59
C ALA A 185 -15.15 -21.00 -13.86
N SER A 186 -14.78 -20.15 -14.83
CA SER A 186 -14.09 -20.54 -16.05
C SER A 186 -12.56 -20.47 -15.91
N HIS A 187 -12.03 -20.28 -14.69
CA HIS A 187 -10.61 -20.13 -14.37
C HIS A 187 -9.94 -18.97 -15.14
N THR A 188 -10.70 -17.92 -15.41
CA THR A 188 -10.20 -16.67 -16.01
C THR A 188 -9.94 -15.65 -14.90
N VAL A 189 -8.87 -14.88 -15.05
CA VAL A 189 -8.56 -13.77 -14.14
C VAL A 189 -9.58 -12.66 -14.33
N THR A 190 -10.22 -12.27 -13.23
CA THR A 190 -11.33 -11.31 -13.19
C THR A 190 -11.15 -10.33 -12.03
N TYR A 191 -11.72 -9.14 -12.19
CA TYR A 191 -11.80 -8.07 -11.19
C TYR A 191 -13.25 -7.72 -10.92
N TYR A 192 -13.54 -7.08 -9.80
CA TYR A 192 -14.88 -6.54 -9.59
C TYR A 192 -15.01 -5.19 -10.27
N ASP A 193 -16.06 -5.04 -11.07
CA ASP A 193 -16.44 -3.76 -11.67
C ASP A 193 -17.28 -2.94 -10.70
N ASN A 194 -17.19 -1.62 -10.83
CA ASN A 194 -18.03 -0.66 -10.10
C ASN A 194 -18.78 0.22 -11.11
N HIS A 195 -19.84 0.90 -10.66
CA HIS A 195 -20.67 1.68 -11.57
C HIS A 195 -21.22 2.94 -10.89
N THR A 196 -21.43 4.02 -11.65
CA THR A 196 -22.09 5.22 -11.10
C THR A 196 -23.58 4.99 -10.81
N ASP A 197 -24.18 3.94 -11.39
CA ASP A 197 -25.51 3.43 -11.02
C ASP A 197 -25.45 2.78 -9.62
N PRO A 198 -26.13 3.35 -8.61
CA PRO A 198 -26.12 2.82 -7.26
C PRO A 198 -26.68 1.39 -7.14
N SER A 199 -27.49 0.92 -8.09
CA SER A 199 -28.05 -0.44 -8.08
C SER A 199 -27.03 -1.53 -8.42
N LEU A 200 -25.92 -1.15 -9.05
CA LEU A 200 -24.82 -2.02 -9.45
C LEU A 200 -23.59 -1.86 -8.53
N TYR A 201 -23.74 -1.15 -7.41
CA TYR A 201 -22.65 -0.90 -6.48
C TYR A 201 -22.07 -2.22 -5.94
N ASN A 202 -20.73 -2.33 -6.03
CA ASN A 202 -19.99 -3.43 -5.44
C ASN A 202 -18.94 -2.89 -4.45
N PRO A 203 -19.06 -3.19 -3.14
CA PRO A 203 -18.11 -2.71 -2.14
C PRO A 203 -16.72 -3.36 -2.22
N LEU A 204 -16.56 -4.44 -3.00
CA LEU A 204 -15.27 -5.10 -3.24
C LEU A 204 -14.55 -4.56 -4.48
N ALA A 205 -15.25 -3.81 -5.34
CA ALA A 205 -14.68 -3.19 -6.52
C ALA A 205 -13.84 -1.97 -6.17
N TYR A 206 -13.05 -1.51 -7.15
CA TYR A 206 -12.31 -0.27 -7.02
C TYR A 206 -13.26 0.91 -6.78
N PRO A 207 -12.94 1.84 -5.86
CA PRO A 207 -13.84 2.94 -5.56
C PRO A 207 -13.92 3.95 -6.72
N ILE A 208 -15.14 4.33 -7.11
CA ILE A 208 -15.38 5.39 -8.11
C ILE A 208 -15.46 6.80 -7.50
N ARG A 209 -15.42 6.90 -6.17
CA ARG A 209 -15.38 8.14 -5.40
C ARG A 209 -14.14 8.14 -4.53
N TRP A 210 -13.58 9.32 -4.26
CA TRP A 210 -12.42 9.46 -3.39
C TRP A 210 -12.62 8.74 -2.06
N THR A 211 -11.85 7.67 -1.87
CA THR A 211 -11.97 6.77 -0.73
C THR A 211 -10.62 6.65 -0.05
N ARG A 212 -10.62 6.74 1.28
CA ARG A 212 -9.41 6.69 2.09
C ARG A 212 -8.96 5.26 2.33
N PHE A 213 -7.67 5.01 2.14
CA PHE A 213 -6.99 3.78 2.54
C PHE A 213 -5.83 4.08 3.47
N VAL A 214 -5.43 3.08 4.26
CA VAL A 214 -4.30 3.17 5.19
C VAL A 214 -3.48 1.88 5.14
N GLY A 215 -2.23 1.97 4.70
CA GLY A 215 -1.23 0.94 4.87
C GLY A 215 -0.45 1.14 6.17
N VAL A 216 -0.08 0.04 6.84
CA VAL A 216 0.74 0.09 8.06
C VAL A 216 1.94 -0.84 7.90
N VAL A 217 3.13 -0.30 8.10
CA VAL A 217 4.37 -1.07 8.04
C VAL A 217 4.46 -2.03 9.23
N ARG A 218 4.71 -3.30 8.93
CA ARG A 218 4.86 -4.38 9.92
C ARG A 218 5.99 -5.33 9.52
N ASP A 219 6.32 -6.22 10.45
CA ASP A 219 7.24 -7.35 10.24
C ASP A 219 8.62 -6.91 9.72
N LEU A 220 9.14 -5.84 10.32
CA LEU A 220 10.54 -5.44 10.23
C LEU A 220 11.28 -5.85 11.50
N ASP A 221 12.42 -6.52 11.35
CA ASP A 221 13.31 -6.85 12.48
C ASP A 221 13.86 -5.58 13.15
N LYS A 222 14.06 -4.53 12.34
CA LYS A 222 14.56 -3.24 12.76
C LYS A 222 14.18 -2.13 11.77
N PRO A 223 14.20 -0.85 12.20
CA PRO A 223 14.15 0.28 11.29
C PRO A 223 15.12 0.12 10.11
N THR A 224 14.62 0.29 8.89
CA THR A 224 15.37 0.02 7.66
C THR A 224 15.05 1.06 6.60
N THR A 225 16.09 1.62 5.96
CA THR A 225 15.90 2.52 4.82
C THR A 225 15.21 1.80 3.66
N GLY A 226 14.20 2.43 3.10
CA GLY A 226 13.36 1.85 2.07
C GLY A 226 12.52 2.89 1.35
N ARG A 227 11.52 2.41 0.61
CA ARG A 227 10.51 3.22 -0.09
C ARG A 227 9.16 2.51 0.00
N PHE A 228 8.08 3.27 -0.14
CA PHE A 228 6.78 2.71 -0.48
C PHE A 228 6.41 3.11 -1.91
N ALA A 229 5.49 2.38 -2.53
CA ALA A 229 5.07 2.64 -3.90
C ALA A 229 3.61 2.28 -4.11
N PHE A 230 2.93 3.07 -4.94
CA PHE A 230 1.65 2.72 -5.54
C PHE A 230 1.93 2.03 -6.87
N ARG A 231 1.36 0.84 -7.05
CA ARG A 231 1.44 0.12 -8.31
C ARG A 231 0.04 -0.05 -8.87
N TYR A 232 -0.22 0.65 -9.96
CA TYR A 232 -1.36 0.33 -10.81
C TYR A 232 -1.03 -0.94 -11.58
N HIS A 233 -1.74 -2.03 -11.31
CA HIS A 233 -1.42 -3.35 -11.85
C HIS A 233 -2.69 -4.06 -12.31
N LEU A 234 -2.68 -4.58 -13.53
CA LEU A 234 -3.76 -5.44 -14.02
C LEU A 234 -3.20 -6.54 -14.89
N ILE A 235 -3.74 -7.75 -14.72
CA ILE A 235 -3.58 -8.84 -15.69
C ILE A 235 -4.75 -8.76 -16.67
N GLY A 236 -4.44 -8.80 -17.97
CA GLY A 236 -5.44 -8.60 -19.01
C GLY A 236 -5.83 -7.15 -19.23
N GLY A 237 -5.00 -6.20 -18.79
CA GLY A 237 -5.28 -4.77 -18.93
C GLY A 237 -4.98 -4.21 -20.33
N GLY A 238 -5.36 -2.94 -20.54
CA GLY A 238 -5.06 -2.16 -21.74
C GLY A 238 -6.32 -1.69 -22.48
N ASN A 239 -6.14 -1.06 -23.65
CA ASN A 239 -7.23 -0.41 -24.39
C ASN A 239 -8.33 -1.35 -24.92
N ALA A 240 -8.09 -2.65 -24.89
CA ALA A 240 -9.05 -3.70 -25.25
C ALA A 240 -9.24 -4.73 -24.13
N GLY A 241 -8.87 -4.36 -22.89
CA GLY A 241 -8.92 -5.21 -21.71
C GLY A 241 -9.41 -4.45 -20.48
N TYR A 242 -9.03 -4.92 -19.30
CA TYR A 242 -9.37 -4.28 -18.03
C TYR A 242 -8.63 -2.95 -17.81
N GLY A 243 -9.16 -2.17 -16.88
CA GLY A 243 -8.61 -0.93 -16.38
C GLY A 243 -9.07 0.27 -17.21
N SER A 244 -9.65 1.26 -16.54
CA SER A 244 -9.89 2.59 -17.11
C SER A 244 -8.78 3.55 -16.68
N GLY A 245 -8.53 3.61 -15.38
CA GLY A 245 -7.46 4.37 -14.77
C GLY A 245 -7.74 4.60 -13.28
N VAL A 246 -6.69 4.94 -12.56
CA VAL A 246 -6.71 5.22 -11.13
C VAL A 246 -6.07 6.56 -10.85
N ALA A 247 -6.49 7.18 -9.75
CA ALA A 247 -5.89 8.40 -9.23
C ALA A 247 -5.54 8.25 -7.76
N VAL A 248 -4.48 8.94 -7.34
CA VAL A 248 -4.05 9.04 -5.94
C VAL A 248 -3.93 10.51 -5.59
N ASP A 249 -4.43 10.85 -4.41
CA ASP A 249 -4.37 12.19 -3.86
C ASP A 249 -4.17 12.13 -2.33
N LYS A 250 -3.64 13.22 -1.76
CA LYS A 250 -3.39 13.44 -0.34
C LYS A 250 -2.72 12.25 0.35
N VAL A 251 -1.50 11.96 -0.06
CA VAL A 251 -0.68 10.92 0.55
C VAL A 251 -0.03 11.47 1.81
N GLU A 252 -0.29 10.84 2.94
CA GLU A 252 0.30 11.17 4.23
C GLU A 252 1.13 9.98 4.70
N TYR A 253 2.45 10.14 4.75
CA TYR A 253 3.31 9.22 5.48
C TYR A 253 3.48 9.76 6.90
N LYS A 254 3.18 8.93 7.90
CA LYS A 254 3.31 9.27 9.31
C LYS A 254 4.22 8.27 10.01
N SER A 255 5.32 8.79 10.55
CA SER A 255 6.24 8.01 11.36
C SER A 255 5.60 7.59 12.68
N ALA A 256 5.80 6.34 13.08
CA ALA A 256 5.48 5.91 14.43
C ALA A 256 6.36 6.67 15.44
N SER A 257 5.73 7.37 16.39
CA SER A 257 6.44 7.80 17.58
C SER A 257 6.69 6.57 18.46
N ARG A 258 7.94 6.32 18.86
CA ARG A 258 8.20 5.33 19.91
C ARG A 258 7.47 5.81 21.17
N ALA A 259 6.62 4.97 21.78
CA ALA A 259 6.12 5.27 23.11
C ALA A 259 7.34 5.47 24.02
N SER A 260 7.47 6.65 24.61
CA SER A 260 8.44 6.89 25.67
C SER A 260 8.03 5.99 26.83
N ASN A 261 8.76 4.89 27.03
CA ASN A 261 8.68 4.11 28.26
C ASN A 261 9.33 4.88 29.41
#